data_AF-A0A8J9T9F0-F1
#
_entry.id   AF-A0A8J9T9F0-F1
#
_cell.length_a   1.000
_cell.length_b   1.000
_cell.length_c   1.000
_cell.angle_alpha   90.00
_cell.angle_beta   90.00
_cell.angle_gamma   90.00
#
_symmetry.space_group_name_H-M   'P 1'
#
loop_
_entity.id
_entity.type
_entity.pdbx_description
1 polymer ?
#
loop_
_entity_poly.entity_id
_entity_poly.type
_entity_poly.pdbx_seq_one_letter_code
_entity_poly.pdbx_strand_id
1 'polypeptide(L)'
;MFVKPLLSRASSRAATLAARSSRALAPTTRLASRSLSTAVGAQLQALTTEYPHLDVVRYEHKNRVWSLQHVQYYSDALAIGLMENNLQPGDVVLSWLPEHFSEQ
;
A
#
# COMPACT_ATOMS: atom_id res chain seq x y z
N MET A 1 45.35 -71.53 15.32
CA MET A 1 43.90 -71.23 15.30
C MET A 1 43.76 -69.72 15.50
N PHE A 2 43.59 -68.90 14.45
CA PHE A 2 42.31 -68.55 13.76
C PHE A 2 41.24 -68.09 14.78
N VAL A 3 40.65 -66.89 14.80
CA VAL A 3 40.62 -65.70 13.93
C VAL A 3 40.17 -64.49 14.80
N LYS A 4 40.69 -63.28 14.56
CA LYS A 4 39.99 -61.99 14.83
C LYS A 4 39.15 -61.66 13.58
N PRO A 5 38.36 -60.56 13.48
CA PRO A 5 37.72 -59.66 14.45
C PRO A 5 36.20 -59.52 14.14
N LEU A 6 35.45 -58.69 14.89
CA LEU A 6 34.25 -58.02 14.36
C LEU A 6 33.99 -56.72 15.15
N LEU A 7 34.51 -55.61 14.61
CA LEU A 7 33.90 -54.30 14.77
C LEU A 7 32.69 -54.25 13.83
N SER A 8 31.51 -53.82 14.29
CA SER A 8 30.62 -53.02 13.43
C SER A 8 29.40 -52.46 14.19
N ARG A 9 29.37 -51.13 14.25
CA ARG A 9 28.24 -50.23 13.99
C ARG A 9 26.98 -50.29 14.87
N ALA A 10 26.83 -49.20 15.62
CA ALA A 10 25.77 -48.20 15.54
C ALA A 10 24.31 -48.69 15.43
N SER A 11 23.43 -48.21 16.32
CA SER A 11 22.26 -47.41 15.90
C SER A 11 21.44 -46.97 17.12
N SER A 12 21.40 -45.65 17.30
CA SER A 12 20.19 -44.84 17.49
C SER A 12 19.04 -45.36 18.35
N ARG A 13 18.68 -44.56 19.36
CA ARG A 13 17.43 -43.78 19.29
C ARG A 13 17.41 -42.68 20.36
N ALA A 14 17.83 -41.50 19.92
CA ALA A 14 17.44 -40.24 20.53
C ALA A 14 15.92 -40.11 20.42
N ALA A 15 15.23 -40.02 21.56
CA ALA A 15 13.86 -39.52 21.60
C ALA A 15 13.94 -38.00 21.75
N THR A 16 14.05 -37.31 20.62
CA THR A 16 13.88 -35.86 20.52
C THR A 16 12.43 -35.52 20.91
N LEU A 17 12.26 -35.03 22.14
CA LEU A 17 11.02 -34.41 22.57
C LEU A 17 10.88 -33.08 21.80
N ALA A 18 10.16 -33.13 20.68
CA ALA A 18 9.85 -31.97 19.87
C ALA A 18 8.91 -31.05 20.67
N ALA A 19 9.49 -30.09 21.40
CA ALA A 19 8.77 -28.97 21.95
C ALA A 19 8.15 -28.19 20.77
N ARG A 20 6.81 -28.21 20.72
CA ARG A 20 5.98 -27.57 19.71
C ARG A 20 6.25 -26.08 19.72
N SER A 21 7.04 -25.61 18.76
CA SER A 21 7.18 -24.19 18.46
C SER A 21 5.82 -23.70 17.95
N SER A 22 5.07 -23.04 18.82
CA SER A 22 3.88 -22.27 18.47
C SER A 22 4.34 -21.09 17.63
N ARG A 23 4.37 -21.29 16.31
CA ARG A 23 4.60 -20.23 15.33
C ARG A 23 3.42 -19.27 15.42
N ALA A 24 3.58 -18.21 16.22
CA ALA A 24 2.68 -17.08 16.21
C ALA A 24 2.63 -16.56 14.76
N LEU A 25 1.50 -16.75 14.11
CA LEU A 25 1.17 -16.12 12.84
C LEU A 25 1.03 -14.63 13.13
N ALA A 26 2.15 -13.91 13.11
CA ALA A 26 2.11 -12.46 13.00
C ALA A 26 1.36 -12.16 11.70
N PRO A 27 0.26 -11.39 11.73
CA PRO A 27 -0.37 -10.92 10.51
C PRO A 27 0.60 -9.93 9.89
N THR A 28 1.43 -10.39 8.97
CA THR A 28 2.13 -9.49 8.06
C THR A 28 1.05 -8.90 7.18
N THR A 29 0.45 -7.80 7.62
CA THR A 29 -0.27 -6.87 6.76
C THR A 29 0.71 -6.44 5.69
N ARG A 30 0.68 -7.15 4.56
CA ARG A 30 1.32 -6.70 3.34
C ARG A 30 0.57 -5.43 2.96
N LEU A 31 1.09 -4.28 3.37
CA LEU A 31 0.75 -3.03 2.72
C LEU A 31 1.01 -3.26 1.24
N ALA A 32 -0.08 -3.33 0.46
CA ALA A 32 0.01 -3.34 -0.97
C ALA A 32 0.61 -1.97 -1.36
N SER A 33 1.94 -1.93 -1.44
CA SER A 33 2.66 -0.88 -2.15
C SER A 33 2.30 -1.01 -3.62
N ARG A 34 1.12 -0.53 -3.99
CA ARG A 34 0.87 -0.16 -5.38
C ARG A 34 1.78 1.02 -5.64
N SER A 35 2.82 0.81 -6.44
CA SER A 35 3.65 1.90 -6.94
C SER A 35 2.78 2.81 -7.81
N LEU A 36 2.09 3.76 -7.16
CA LEU A 36 1.34 4.86 -7.78
C LEU A 36 2.27 6.00 -8.20
N SER A 37 3.58 5.75 -8.21
CA SER A 37 4.59 6.71 -8.60
C SER A 37 4.41 7.03 -10.08
N THR A 38 3.97 8.25 -10.38
CA THR A 38 3.85 8.94 -11.69
C THR A 38 2.64 8.71 -12.60
N ALA A 39 1.86 7.64 -12.47
CA ALA A 39 0.81 7.35 -13.47
C ALA A 39 -0.54 8.06 -13.26
N VAL A 40 -0.90 8.41 -12.02
CA VAL A 40 -2.28 8.88 -11.72
C VAL A 40 -2.57 10.26 -12.29
N GLY A 41 -1.63 11.21 -12.15
CA GLY A 41 -1.80 12.56 -12.70
C GLY A 41 -1.95 12.56 -14.22
N ALA A 42 -1.13 11.77 -14.92
CA ALA A 42 -1.21 11.62 -16.37
C ALA A 42 -2.53 10.98 -16.83
N GLN A 43 -3.04 10.00 -16.07
CA GLN A 43 -4.35 9.39 -16.34
C GLN A 43 -5.50 10.37 -16.12
N LEU A 44 -5.45 11.14 -15.03
CA LEU A 44 -6.45 12.19 -14.78
C LEU A 44 -6.44 13.24 -15.91
N GLN A 45 -5.26 13.67 -16.35
CA GLN A 45 -5.13 14.63 -17.45
C GLN A 45 -5.70 14.09 -18.77
N ALA A 46 -5.47 12.81 -19.08
CA ALA A 46 -6.06 12.16 -20.26
C ALA A 46 -7.59 12.14 -20.17
N LEU A 47 -8.14 11.76 -19.00
CA LEU A 47 -9.59 11.72 -18.77
C LEU A 47 -10.22 13.11 -18.83
N THR A 48 -9.58 14.14 -18.26
CA THR A 48 -10.09 15.51 -18.35
C THR A 48 -10.04 16.05 -19.78
N THR A 49 -9.05 15.66 -20.57
CA THR A 49 -8.95 16.06 -21.99
C THR A 49 -10.09 15.44 -22.81
N GLU A 50 -10.45 14.19 -22.52
CA GLU A 50 -11.49 13.46 -23.24
C GLU A 50 -12.91 13.87 -22.78
N TYR A 51 -13.11 14.12 -21.48
CA TYR A 51 -14.43 14.41 -20.89
C TYR A 51 -14.38 15.56 -19.86
N PRO A 52 -14.12 16.82 -20.27
CA PRO A 52 -13.89 17.92 -19.32
C PRO A 52 -15.11 18.29 -18.46
N HIS A 53 -16.31 18.05 -18.98
CA HIS A 53 -17.59 18.40 -18.33
C HIS A 53 -18.22 17.24 -17.57
N LEU A 54 -17.54 16.10 -17.44
CA LEU A 54 -18.07 14.96 -16.70
C LEU A 54 -18.06 15.27 -15.21
N ASP A 55 -19.21 15.17 -14.58
CA ASP A 55 -19.43 15.39 -13.16
C ASP A 55 -18.93 14.20 -12.34
N VAL A 56 -18.02 14.43 -11.39
CA VAL A 56 -17.33 13.36 -10.64
C VAL A 56 -17.57 13.42 -9.14
N VAL A 57 -17.65 14.63 -8.59
CA VAL A 57 -17.78 14.83 -7.14
C VAL A 57 -19.04 15.65 -6.88
N ARG A 58 -19.87 15.20 -5.95
CA ARG A 58 -21.16 15.85 -5.64
C ARG A 58 -21.28 16.10 -4.14
N TYR A 59 -21.14 17.36 -3.77
CA TYR A 59 -21.34 17.83 -2.41
C TYR A 59 -22.82 17.98 -2.09
N GLU A 60 -23.35 17.14 -1.19
CA GLU A 60 -24.76 17.19 -0.78
C GLU A 60 -25.12 18.47 0.00
N HIS A 61 -24.25 18.91 0.90
CA HIS A 61 -24.53 20.05 1.79
C HIS A 61 -24.68 21.39 1.04
N LYS A 62 -24.19 21.50 -0.21
CA LYS A 62 -24.24 22.75 -0.98
C LYS A 62 -24.76 22.56 -2.41
N ASN A 63 -25.26 21.37 -2.74
CA ASN A 63 -25.64 20.96 -4.09
C ASN A 63 -24.61 21.41 -5.16
N ARG A 64 -23.33 21.29 -4.82
CA ARG A 64 -22.23 21.66 -5.71
C ARG A 64 -21.73 20.41 -6.38
N VAL A 65 -21.54 20.50 -7.68
CA VAL A 65 -20.97 19.44 -8.50
C VAL A 65 -19.63 19.93 -9.02
N TRP A 66 -18.61 19.08 -8.92
CA TRP A 66 -17.33 19.32 -9.57
C TRP A 66 -17.18 18.38 -10.76
N SER A 67 -16.86 18.98 -11.90
CA SER A 67 -16.45 18.23 -13.08
C SER A 67 -14.99 17.78 -12.98
N LEU A 68 -14.57 16.87 -13.86
CA LEU A 68 -13.17 16.43 -14.01
C LEU A 68 -12.20 17.61 -14.10
N GLN A 69 -12.58 18.65 -14.83
CA GLN A 69 -11.77 19.86 -14.95
C GLN A 69 -11.53 20.57 -13.60
N HIS A 70 -12.55 20.64 -12.74
CA HIS A 70 -12.43 21.22 -11.41
C HIS A 70 -11.50 20.37 -10.54
N VAL A 71 -11.65 19.05 -10.59
CA VAL A 71 -10.79 18.12 -9.84
C VAL A 71 -9.33 18.27 -10.24
N GLN A 72 -9.04 18.34 -11.55
CA GLN A 72 -7.68 18.56 -12.03
C GLN A 72 -7.13 19.90 -11.55
N TYR A 73 -7.90 20.99 -11.71
CA TYR A 73 -7.48 22.32 -11.28
C TYR A 73 -7.10 22.39 -9.80
N TYR A 74 -7.96 21.83 -8.92
CA TYR A 74 -7.69 21.83 -7.48
C TYR A 74 -6.55 20.87 -7.09
N SER A 75 -6.39 19.76 -7.82
CA SER A 75 -5.27 18.83 -7.60
C SER A 75 -3.93 19.48 -7.95
N ASP A 76 -3.86 20.22 -9.06
CA ASP A 76 -2.66 20.95 -9.48
C ASP A 76 -2.32 22.07 -8.49
N ALA A 77 -3.32 22.83 -8.05
CA ALA A 77 -3.13 23.87 -7.04
C ALA A 77 -2.60 23.30 -5.71
N LEU A 78 -3.12 22.15 -5.28
CA LEU A 78 -2.64 21.45 -4.08
C LEU A 78 -1.19 20.97 -4.27
N ALA A 79 -0.86 20.39 -5.42
CA ALA A 79 0.50 19.93 -5.72
C ALA A 79 1.51 21.08 -5.69
N ILE A 80 1.15 22.24 -6.26
CA ILE A 80 1.98 23.45 -6.21
C ILE A 80 2.19 23.88 -4.75
N GLY A 81 1.14 23.92 -3.93
CA GLY A 81 1.27 24.26 -2.51
C GLY A 81 2.18 23.30 -1.74
N LEU A 82 2.15 22.00 -2.05
CA LEU A 82 3.08 21.04 -1.44
C LEU A 82 4.53 21.30 -1.87
N MET A 83 4.76 21.61 -3.15
CA MET A 83 6.09 21.96 -3.66
C MET A 83 6.64 23.24 -3.03
N GLU A 84 5.81 24.26 -2.81
CA GLU A 84 6.18 25.50 -2.13
C GLU A 84 6.60 25.27 -0.67
N ASN A 85 6.07 24.24 -0.02
CA ASN A 85 6.45 23.81 1.33
C ASN A 85 7.73 22.95 1.35
N ASN A 86 8.47 22.88 0.24
CA ASN A 86 9.68 22.10 0.05
C ASN A 86 9.51 20.57 0.22
N LEU A 87 8.29 20.06 0.10
CA LEU A 87 8.04 18.62 0.12
C LEU A 87 8.62 17.98 -1.14
N GLN A 88 9.37 16.91 -0.94
CA GLN A 88 10.02 16.18 -2.02
C GLN A 88 9.21 14.94 -2.41
N PRO A 89 9.33 14.48 -3.67
CA PRO A 89 8.77 13.19 -4.07
C PRO A 89 9.31 12.07 -3.17
N GLY A 90 8.42 11.36 -2.49
CA GLY A 90 8.75 10.30 -1.54
C GLY A 90 8.45 10.66 -0.08
N ASP A 91 8.18 11.93 0.21
CA ASP A 91 7.75 12.36 1.53
C ASP A 91 6.32 11.90 1.84
N VAL A 92 6.07 11.56 3.11
CA VAL A 92 4.78 11.06 3.57
C VAL A 92 3.95 12.23 4.11
N VAL A 93 2.80 12.47 3.48
CA VAL A 93 1.84 13.49 3.92
C VAL A 93 0.72 12.81 4.72
N LEU A 94 0.53 13.24 5.98
CA LEU A 94 -0.62 12.83 6.79
C LEU A 94 -1.77 13.80 6.55
N SER A 95 -2.90 13.30 6.06
CA SER A 95 -4.13 14.07 5.92
C SER A 95 -5.13 13.65 7.00
N TRP A 96 -5.60 14.60 7.79
CA TRP A 96 -6.73 14.39 8.69
C TRP A 96 -7.93 15.16 8.16
N LEU A 97 -8.85 14.42 7.55
CA LEU A 97 -10.10 14.95 7.00
C LEU A 97 -11.25 14.53 7.92
N PRO A 98 -12.05 15.48 8.43
CA PRO A 98 -13.26 15.14 9.19
C PRO A 98 -14.25 14.35 8.33
N GLU A 99 -15.00 13.44 8.97
CA GLU A 99 -15.90 12.52 8.26
C GLU A 99 -17.01 13.23 7.47
N HIS A 100 -17.38 14.44 7.88
CA HIS A 100 -18.36 15.27 7.17
C HIS A 100 -17.82 15.92 5.88
N PHE A 101 -16.50 15.81 5.62
CA PHE A 101 -15.85 16.24 4.38
C PHE A 101 -15.37 15.06 3.53
N SER A 102 -15.34 13.84 4.08
CA SER A 102 -15.16 12.62 3.30
C SER A 102 -16.51 12.18 2.75
N GLU A 103 -16.74 12.43 1.46
CA GLU A 103 -17.88 11.84 0.75
C GLU A 103 -17.74 10.30 0.78
N GLN A 104 -18.78 9.60 1.23
CA GLN A 104 -18.91 8.14 1.11
C GLN A 104 -19.51 7.75 -0.25
#